data_AF-A0A7N2R101-F1
#
_entry.id   AF-A0A7N2R101-F1
#
_cell.length_a   1.000
_cell.length_b   1.000
_cell.length_c   1.000
_cell.angle_alpha   90.00
_cell.angle_beta   90.00
_cell.angle_gamma   90.00
#
_symmetry.space_group_name_H-M   'P 1'
#
loop_
_entity.id
_entity.type
_entity.pdbx_description
1 polymer ?
#
loop_
_entity_poly.entity_id
_entity_poly.type
_entity_poly.pdbx_seq_one_letter_code
_entity_poly.pdbx_strand_id
1 'polypeptide(L)'
;MNAETVINSKLKQGHSFMLAADTIVHGLWPQNTSGGLIDCKGAKNTAPFNFPKLEHYEDGHLVHKLNDFWPNLIINKPNYNYWKQEFEKHGSCFFPTQEQYFESTAWMVDQIPGLTPKLESEGICPGTSHLFKDLQQKIIKATGFIPKLECYQRNGTNRLFRIYFCFDKSKFLYNCSDSKLTPNNIKCGPLAPLFNCWYLLIMNNVSVTEGKTVAYDCLYLVVQWPMSFCNISPLAPLFNLLVSLVVLFSYF
;
A
#
# COMPACT_ATOMS: atom_id res chain seq x y z
N MET A 1 -13.02 -17.41 -20.77
CA MET A 1 -11.98 -16.38 -20.94
C MET A 1 -11.24 -16.23 -19.62
N ASN A 2 -9.93 -16.41 -19.59
CA ASN A 2 -9.13 -16.36 -18.36
C ASN A 2 -8.63 -14.92 -18.10
N ALA A 3 -8.27 -14.61 -16.84
CA ALA A 3 -7.82 -13.28 -16.41
C ALA A 3 -6.60 -12.77 -17.20
N GLU A 4 -5.77 -13.69 -17.69
CA GLU A 4 -4.66 -13.43 -18.63
C GLU A 4 -5.14 -12.78 -19.93
N THR A 5 -6.27 -13.24 -20.49
CA THR A 5 -6.84 -12.69 -21.72
C THR A 5 -7.36 -11.26 -21.50
N VAL A 6 -7.94 -10.98 -20.33
CA VAL A 6 -8.46 -9.64 -19.98
C VAL A 6 -7.32 -8.67 -19.72
N ILE A 7 -6.31 -9.06 -18.96
CA ILE A 7 -5.13 -8.23 -18.66
C ILE A 7 -4.31 -7.97 -19.92
N ASN A 8 -4.07 -9.00 -20.75
CA ASN A 8 -3.32 -8.83 -22.00
C ASN A 8 -4.10 -8.02 -23.06
N SER A 9 -5.45 -8.06 -23.05
CA SER A 9 -6.25 -7.20 -23.92
C SER A 9 -6.14 -5.72 -23.54
N LYS A 10 -6.00 -5.42 -22.25
CA LYS A 10 -5.84 -4.05 -21.73
C LYS A 10 -4.42 -3.50 -21.94
N LEU A 11 -3.40 -4.36 -21.88
CA LEU A 11 -1.99 -3.98 -22.14
C LEU A 11 -1.69 -3.72 -23.63
N LYS A 12 -2.35 -4.41 -24.56
CA LYS A 12 -2.11 -4.25 -26.00
C LYS A 12 -2.69 -2.98 -26.61
N GLN A 13 -3.51 -2.22 -25.88
CA GLN A 13 -4.17 -1.02 -26.40
C GLN A 13 -3.42 0.30 -26.11
N GLY A 14 -2.21 0.26 -25.55
CA GLY A 14 -1.42 1.49 -25.31
C GLY A 14 -2.09 2.47 -24.33
N HIS A 15 -3.10 2.02 -23.59
CA HIS A 15 -3.74 2.80 -22.54
C HIS A 15 -2.92 2.67 -21.26
N SER A 16 -2.79 3.80 -20.56
CA SER A 16 -2.12 3.97 -19.27
C SER A 16 -2.27 2.74 -18.35
N PHE A 17 -1.20 2.43 -17.62
CA PHE A 17 -1.17 1.42 -16.55
C PHE A 17 -2.04 1.88 -15.35
N MET A 18 -3.30 2.22 -15.60
CA MET A 18 -4.28 2.46 -14.56
C MET A 18 -4.64 1.10 -13.98
N LEU A 19 -4.12 0.83 -12.79
CA LEU A 19 -4.98 0.23 -11.79
C LEU A 19 -6.27 1.06 -11.80
N ALA A 20 -7.44 0.43 -11.95
CA ALA A 20 -8.70 1.16 -12.02
C ALA A 20 -8.96 2.02 -10.75
N ALA A 21 -8.27 1.67 -9.66
CA ALA A 21 -8.24 2.39 -8.41
C ALA A 21 -7.25 3.56 -8.44
N ASP A 22 -7.73 4.77 -8.14
CA ASP A 22 -6.89 5.94 -7.89
C ASP A 22 -5.94 5.75 -6.68
N THR A 23 -6.40 5.00 -5.67
CA THR A 23 -5.63 4.69 -4.46
C THR A 23 -5.79 3.21 -4.13
N ILE A 24 -4.69 2.51 -3.87
CA ILE A 24 -4.73 1.14 -3.34
C ILE A 24 -4.40 1.19 -1.86
N VAL A 25 -5.38 0.91 -1.02
CA VAL A 25 -5.20 0.79 0.43
C VAL A 25 -4.53 -0.53 0.77
N HIS A 26 -3.53 -0.43 1.63
CA HIS A 26 -2.95 -1.56 2.34
C HIS A 26 -3.71 -1.78 3.65
N GLY A 27 -3.86 -0.73 4.46
CA GLY A 27 -4.67 -0.79 5.69
C GLY A 27 -4.85 0.53 6.42
N LEU A 28 -5.74 0.53 7.41
CA LEU A 28 -5.93 1.62 8.38
C LEU A 28 -5.40 1.17 9.74
N TRP A 29 -4.35 1.82 10.24
CA TRP A 29 -3.59 1.34 11.38
C TRP A 29 -3.58 2.35 12.53
N PRO A 30 -4.26 2.05 13.64
CA PRO A 30 -4.08 2.77 14.89
C PRO A 30 -2.64 2.67 15.39
N GLN A 31 -2.05 3.81 15.76
CA GLN A 31 -0.64 3.94 16.10
C GLN A 31 -0.44 4.79 17.35
N ASN A 32 0.55 4.42 18.17
CA ASN A 32 1.04 5.26 19.26
C ASN A 32 2.23 6.11 18.74
N THR A 33 2.28 7.38 19.12
CA THR A 33 3.35 8.34 18.79
C THR A 33 4.74 7.89 19.24
N SER A 34 4.80 6.92 20.18
CA SER A 34 6.05 6.25 20.59
C SER A 34 6.60 5.26 19.55
N GLY A 35 5.89 5.04 18.44
CA GLY A 35 6.38 4.31 17.26
C GLY A 35 6.21 2.77 17.26
N GLY A 36 5.60 2.18 18.30
CA GLY A 36 5.35 0.73 18.38
C GLY A 36 4.15 0.30 17.53
N LEU A 37 4.32 -0.72 16.69
CA LEU A 37 3.20 -1.33 15.96
C LEU A 37 2.26 -2.01 16.96
N ILE A 38 0.97 -1.78 16.76
CA ILE A 38 -0.08 -2.41 17.56
C ILE A 38 -0.68 -3.57 16.78
N ASP A 39 -0.70 -4.74 17.42
CA ASP A 39 -1.35 -5.94 16.92
C ASP A 39 -2.45 -6.36 17.91
N CYS A 40 -3.69 -6.36 17.44
CA CYS A 40 -4.86 -6.74 18.22
C CYS A 40 -4.93 -8.25 18.50
N LYS A 41 -4.04 -9.07 17.93
CA LYS A 41 -3.98 -10.50 18.22
C LYS A 41 -3.75 -10.75 19.71
N GLY A 42 -4.71 -11.42 20.34
CA GLY A 42 -4.68 -11.71 21.78
C GLY A 42 -5.12 -10.54 22.68
N ALA A 43 -5.58 -9.42 22.10
CA ALA A 43 -6.19 -8.34 22.87
C ALA A 43 -7.47 -8.80 23.58
N LYS A 44 -7.78 -8.17 24.72
CA LYS A 44 -9.13 -8.27 25.31
C LYS A 44 -10.11 -7.45 24.47
N ASN A 45 -11.33 -7.96 24.29
CA ASN A 45 -12.42 -7.28 23.60
C ASN A 45 -12.13 -7.02 22.11
N THR A 46 -11.87 -8.07 21.33
CA THR A 46 -11.83 -7.98 19.87
C THR A 46 -13.20 -8.26 19.26
N ALA A 47 -13.56 -7.53 18.21
CA ALA A 47 -14.70 -7.85 17.38
C ALA A 47 -14.29 -8.87 16.28
N PRO A 48 -15.05 -9.95 16.06
CA PRO A 48 -14.76 -10.89 14.98
C PRO A 48 -15.12 -10.29 13.63
N PHE A 49 -14.36 -10.63 12.59
CA PHE A 49 -14.73 -10.31 11.22
C PHE A 49 -15.90 -11.20 10.75
N ASN A 50 -16.89 -10.59 10.09
CA ASN A 50 -18.05 -11.28 9.53
C ASN A 50 -18.39 -10.70 8.14
N PHE A 51 -17.92 -11.38 7.09
CA PHE A 51 -18.14 -10.92 5.72
C PHE A 51 -19.62 -10.84 5.32
N PRO A 52 -20.48 -11.87 5.55
CA PRO A 52 -21.91 -11.75 5.24
C PRO A 52 -22.59 -10.53 5.87
N LYS A 53 -22.23 -10.18 7.11
CA LYS A 53 -22.75 -8.96 7.76
C LYS A 53 -22.29 -7.70 7.03
N LEU A 54 -21.01 -7.63 6.65
CA LEU A 54 -20.45 -6.49 5.93
C LEU A 54 -21.01 -6.37 4.50
N GLU A 55 -21.23 -7.50 3.82
CA GLU A 55 -21.79 -7.60 2.47
C GLU A 55 -23.24 -7.09 2.38
N HIS A 56 -24.02 -7.26 3.45
CA HIS A 56 -25.38 -6.75 3.53
C HIS A 56 -25.49 -5.38 4.22
N TYR A 57 -24.39 -4.83 4.74
CA TYR A 57 -24.40 -3.53 5.39
C TYR A 57 -24.64 -2.41 4.38
N GLU A 58 -25.59 -1.52 4.65
CA GLU A 58 -26.02 -0.43 3.75
C GLU A 58 -26.26 -0.92 2.32
N ASP A 59 -27.02 -1.99 2.16
CA ASP A 59 -27.33 -2.62 0.86
C ASP A 59 -26.07 -2.97 0.03
N GLY A 60 -24.94 -3.22 0.72
CA GLY A 60 -23.67 -3.61 0.12
C GLY A 60 -22.84 -2.44 -0.42
N HIS A 61 -23.26 -1.19 -0.23
CA HIS A 61 -22.52 -0.02 -0.74
C HIS A 61 -21.08 0.06 -0.22
N LEU A 62 -20.86 -0.28 1.06
CA LEU A 62 -19.52 -0.26 1.64
C LEU A 62 -18.59 -1.27 0.98
N VAL A 63 -19.06 -2.49 0.71
CA VAL A 63 -18.27 -3.52 0.02
C VAL A 63 -17.94 -3.11 -1.42
N HIS A 64 -18.85 -2.44 -2.13
CA HIS A 64 -18.55 -1.89 -3.45
C HIS A 64 -17.41 -0.87 -3.39
N LYS A 65 -17.46 0.08 -2.46
CA LYS A 65 -16.35 1.03 -2.25
C LYS A 65 -15.03 0.33 -1.93
N LEU A 66 -15.04 -0.63 -1.00
CA LEU A 66 -13.84 -1.38 -0.62
C LEU A 66 -13.25 -2.16 -1.80
N ASN A 67 -14.08 -2.69 -2.70
CA ASN A 67 -13.59 -3.37 -3.89
C ASN A 67 -12.85 -2.43 -4.85
N ASP A 68 -13.21 -1.15 -4.88
CA ASP A 68 -12.57 -0.17 -5.75
C ASP A 68 -11.16 0.20 -5.26
N PHE A 69 -10.97 0.41 -3.94
CA PHE A 69 -9.70 0.92 -3.42
C PHE A 69 -8.91 -0.06 -2.54
N TRP A 70 -9.47 -1.19 -2.11
CA TRP A 70 -8.80 -2.13 -1.21
C TRP A 70 -8.76 -3.56 -1.78
N PRO A 71 -8.23 -3.76 -3.00
CA PRO A 71 -8.16 -5.10 -3.60
C PRO A 71 -7.17 -5.99 -2.83
N ASN A 72 -7.42 -7.30 -2.88
CA ASN A 72 -6.40 -8.28 -2.54
C ASN A 72 -5.46 -8.46 -3.74
N LEU A 73 -4.19 -8.20 -3.50
CA LEU A 73 -3.16 -8.17 -4.53
C LEU A 73 -2.57 -9.57 -4.79
N ILE A 74 -2.98 -10.57 -3.98
CA ILE A 74 -2.70 -11.98 -4.24
C ILE A 74 -3.70 -12.52 -5.25
N ILE A 75 -3.19 -12.97 -6.40
CA ILE A 75 -4.00 -13.53 -7.49
C ILE A 75 -4.87 -14.68 -6.98
N ASN A 76 -6.13 -14.74 -7.46
CA ASN A 76 -7.12 -15.75 -7.12
C ASN A 76 -7.50 -15.82 -5.63
N LYS A 77 -7.27 -14.75 -4.86
CA LYS A 77 -7.80 -14.60 -3.51
C LYS A 77 -8.85 -13.49 -3.49
N PRO A 78 -10.01 -13.71 -2.84
CA PRO A 78 -11.02 -12.67 -2.72
C PRO A 78 -10.54 -11.52 -1.82
N ASN A 79 -11.07 -10.32 -2.07
CA ASN A 79 -10.72 -9.10 -1.34
C ASN A 79 -10.99 -9.22 0.17
N TYR A 80 -12.13 -9.80 0.54
CA TYR A 80 -12.52 -9.96 1.95
C TYR A 80 -11.52 -10.78 2.79
N ASN A 81 -10.72 -11.66 2.19
CA ASN A 81 -9.67 -12.38 2.92
C ASN A 81 -8.56 -11.44 3.40
N TYR A 82 -8.28 -10.37 2.65
CA TYR A 82 -7.31 -9.36 3.03
C TYR A 82 -7.90 -8.38 4.04
N TRP A 83 -9.15 -7.94 3.81
CA TRP A 83 -9.89 -7.11 4.76
C TRP A 83 -10.01 -7.74 6.14
N LYS A 84 -10.27 -9.06 6.19
CA LYS A 84 -10.27 -9.85 7.42
C LYS A 84 -8.95 -9.71 8.18
N GLN A 85 -7.82 -9.91 7.50
CA GLN A 85 -6.50 -9.87 8.12
C GLN A 85 -6.19 -8.48 8.67
N GLU A 86 -6.44 -7.43 7.89
CA GLU A 86 -6.21 -6.05 8.30
C GLU A 86 -7.12 -5.65 9.47
N PHE A 87 -8.41 -5.99 9.42
CA PHE A 87 -9.34 -5.71 10.52
C PHE A 87 -8.96 -6.49 11.78
N GLU A 88 -8.74 -7.80 11.70
CA GLU A 88 -8.42 -8.61 12.88
C GLU A 88 -7.13 -8.15 13.55
N LYS A 89 -6.13 -7.75 12.76
CA LYS A 89 -4.82 -7.33 13.26
C LYS A 89 -4.78 -5.88 13.75
N HIS A 90 -5.46 -4.96 13.06
CA HIS A 90 -5.29 -3.52 13.30
C HIS A 90 -6.57 -2.82 13.76
N GLY A 91 -7.75 -3.29 13.36
CA GLY A 91 -9.04 -2.65 13.69
C GLY A 91 -9.74 -3.22 14.92
N SER A 92 -9.66 -4.53 15.13
CA SER A 92 -10.60 -5.29 15.98
C SER A 92 -10.60 -4.91 17.46
N CYS A 93 -9.50 -4.35 17.97
CA CYS A 93 -9.35 -3.91 19.36
C CYS A 93 -9.62 -2.41 19.59
N PHE A 94 -9.89 -1.65 18.53
CA PHE A 94 -10.05 -0.19 18.59
C PHE A 94 -11.39 0.30 18.06
N PHE A 95 -11.96 -0.42 17.10
CA PHE A 95 -13.24 -0.09 16.53
C PHE A 95 -14.33 -0.98 17.15
N PRO A 96 -15.45 -0.40 17.60
CA PRO A 96 -16.56 -1.18 18.15
C PRO A 96 -17.11 -2.23 17.17
N THR A 97 -17.04 -1.93 15.87
CA THR A 97 -17.54 -2.79 14.80
C THR A 97 -16.62 -2.76 13.57
N GLN A 98 -16.66 -3.82 12.75
CA GLN A 98 -15.95 -3.87 11.48
C GLN A 98 -16.48 -2.81 10.49
N GLU A 99 -17.78 -2.52 10.51
CA GLU A 99 -18.41 -1.56 9.61
C GLU A 99 -17.80 -0.17 9.85
N GLN A 100 -17.72 0.27 11.10
CA GLN A 100 -17.09 1.55 11.47
C GLN A 100 -15.61 1.63 11.08
N TYR A 101 -14.87 0.52 11.13
CA TYR A 101 -13.47 0.47 10.67
C TYR A 101 -13.36 0.73 9.17
N PHE A 102 -14.18 0.03 8.38
CA PHE A 102 -14.17 0.15 6.92
C PHE A 102 -14.76 1.48 6.43
N GLU A 103 -15.83 1.98 7.05
CA GLU A 103 -16.38 3.33 6.78
C GLU A 103 -15.35 4.41 7.08
N SER A 104 -14.65 4.30 8.22
CA SER A 104 -13.57 5.24 8.57
C SER A 104 -12.46 5.21 7.54
N THR A 105 -12.10 4.03 7.04
CA THR A 105 -11.09 3.91 5.99
C THR A 105 -11.56 4.53 4.69
N ALA A 106 -12.78 4.24 4.24
CA ALA A 106 -13.36 4.84 3.04
C ALA A 106 -13.41 6.37 3.13
N TRP A 107 -13.86 6.91 4.26
CA TRP A 107 -13.87 8.35 4.52
C TRP A 107 -12.48 8.98 4.39
N MET A 108 -11.44 8.32 4.92
CA MET A 108 -10.06 8.83 4.86
C MET A 108 -9.46 8.74 3.45
N VAL A 109 -9.81 7.70 2.68
CA VAL A 109 -9.45 7.61 1.26
C VAL A 109 -10.06 8.79 0.49
N ASP A 110 -11.32 9.14 0.76
CA ASP A 110 -11.98 10.30 0.14
C ASP A 110 -11.28 11.64 0.48
N GLN A 111 -10.46 11.71 1.54
CA GLN A 111 -9.68 12.91 1.89
C GLN A 111 -8.38 13.05 1.07
N ILE A 112 -7.97 12.04 0.30
CA ILE A 112 -6.76 12.06 -0.55
C ILE A 112 -7.08 11.81 -2.03
N PRO A 113 -8.02 12.56 -2.64
CA PRO A 113 -8.51 12.28 -3.98
C PRO A 113 -7.46 12.55 -5.06
N GLY A 114 -7.45 11.74 -6.11
CA GLY A 114 -6.57 11.88 -7.26
C GLY A 114 -5.11 11.61 -6.91
N LEU A 115 -4.83 10.73 -5.93
CA LEU A 115 -3.47 10.52 -5.44
C LEU A 115 -2.53 10.05 -6.56
N THR A 116 -2.91 9.01 -7.32
CA THR A 116 -2.07 8.48 -8.39
C THR A 116 -1.76 9.53 -9.46
N PRO A 117 -2.74 10.20 -10.10
CA PRO A 117 -2.45 11.20 -11.13
C PRO A 117 -1.68 12.41 -10.58
N LYS A 118 -1.90 12.82 -9.32
CA LYS A 118 -1.10 13.88 -8.69
C LYS A 118 0.36 13.47 -8.57
N LEU A 119 0.65 12.25 -8.13
CA LEU A 119 2.01 11.73 -8.03
C LEU A 119 2.68 11.57 -9.41
N GLU A 120 1.94 11.06 -10.40
CA GLU A 120 2.43 10.97 -11.78
C GLU A 120 2.75 12.34 -12.38
N SER A 121 1.95 13.38 -12.08
CA SER A 121 2.21 14.74 -12.54
C SER A 121 3.51 15.35 -11.99
N GLU A 122 4.01 14.84 -10.86
CA GLU A 122 5.31 15.18 -10.28
C GLU A 122 6.44 14.24 -10.75
N GLY A 123 6.17 13.39 -11.74
CA GLY A 123 7.10 12.41 -12.30
C GLY A 123 7.33 11.19 -11.41
N ILE A 124 6.48 10.97 -10.39
CA ILE A 124 6.50 9.77 -9.57
C ILE A 124 5.64 8.71 -10.27
N CYS A 125 6.25 8.02 -11.23
CA CYS A 125 5.62 6.89 -11.92
C CYS A 125 6.30 5.58 -11.53
N PRO A 126 5.61 4.44 -11.60
CA PRO A 126 6.26 3.14 -11.48
C PRO A 126 7.46 3.01 -12.44
N GLY A 127 8.59 2.48 -11.94
CA GLY A 127 9.83 2.35 -12.71
C GLY A 127 10.73 3.59 -12.71
N THR A 128 10.26 4.74 -12.22
CA THR A 128 11.11 5.93 -12.04
C THR A 128 11.94 5.85 -10.76
N SER A 129 13.07 6.56 -10.75
CA SER A 129 13.99 6.62 -9.60
C SER A 129 14.11 8.05 -9.09
N HIS A 130 14.05 8.21 -7.78
CA HIS A 130 14.11 9.50 -7.10
C HIS A 130 14.99 9.40 -5.86
N LEU A 131 15.72 10.46 -5.53
CA LEU A 131 16.35 10.56 -4.22
C LEU A 131 15.26 10.64 -3.14
N PHE A 132 15.50 10.08 -1.96
CA PHE A 132 14.49 10.04 -0.89
C PHE A 132 13.92 11.43 -0.55
N LYS A 133 14.81 12.43 -0.41
CA LYS A 133 14.41 13.82 -0.12
C LYS A 133 13.58 14.41 -1.26
N ASP A 134 13.94 14.13 -2.51
CA ASP A 134 13.20 14.60 -3.70
C ASP A 134 11.82 13.93 -3.80
N LEU A 135 11.75 12.62 -3.58
CA LEU A 135 10.49 11.87 -3.53
C LEU A 135 9.55 12.45 -2.47
N GLN A 136 10.05 12.71 -1.26
CA GLN A 136 9.23 13.30 -0.19
C GLN A 136 8.73 14.70 -0.57
N GLN A 137 9.58 15.55 -1.16
CA GLN A 137 9.18 16.90 -1.60
C GLN A 137 8.17 16.87 -2.74
N LYS A 138 8.32 15.96 -3.70
CA LYS A 138 7.35 15.75 -4.78
C LYS A 138 6.00 15.27 -4.23
N ILE A 139 5.98 14.35 -3.26
CA ILE A 139 4.72 13.94 -2.62
C ILE A 139 4.10 15.11 -1.84
N ILE A 140 4.89 15.92 -1.14
CA ILE A 140 4.39 17.14 -0.48
C ILE A 140 3.79 18.11 -1.50
N LYS A 141 4.45 18.31 -2.64
CA LYS A 141 3.96 19.18 -3.72
C LYS A 141 2.67 18.65 -4.35
N ALA A 142 2.58 17.34 -4.55
CA ALA A 142 1.40 16.66 -5.10
C ALA A 142 0.20 16.67 -4.14
N THR A 143 0.43 16.50 -2.83
CA THR A 143 -0.63 16.21 -1.86
C THR A 143 -0.92 17.35 -0.89
N GLY A 144 0.04 18.25 -0.67
CA GLY A 144 -0.01 19.29 0.37
C GLY A 144 0.37 18.81 1.76
N PHE A 145 0.69 17.52 1.94
CA PHE A 145 0.96 16.91 3.24
C PHE A 145 2.34 16.27 3.29
N ILE A 146 2.94 16.25 4.48
CA ILE A 146 4.19 15.52 4.74
C ILE A 146 3.83 14.06 5.05
N PRO A 147 4.11 13.11 4.13
CA PRO A 147 3.83 11.69 4.36
C PRO A 147 4.93 11.06 5.20
N LYS A 148 4.63 9.88 5.75
CA LYS A 148 5.66 8.91 6.10
C LYS A 148 5.82 7.92 4.95
N LEU A 149 7.07 7.58 4.60
CA LEU A 149 7.39 6.66 3.51
C LEU A 149 8.01 5.39 4.06
N GLU A 150 7.67 4.26 3.47
CA GLU A 150 8.35 3.00 3.70
C GLU A 150 8.87 2.45 2.38
N CYS A 151 10.16 2.11 2.38
CA CYS A 151 10.80 1.38 1.30
C CYS A 151 11.12 -0.04 1.71
N TYR A 152 11.22 -0.92 0.71
CA TYR A 152 11.83 -2.24 0.85
C TYR A 152 13.04 -2.35 -0.06
N GLN A 153 14.04 -3.14 0.34
CA GLN A 153 15.22 -3.39 -0.48
C GLN A 153 15.04 -4.68 -1.29
N ARG A 154 15.35 -4.63 -2.58
CA ARG A 154 15.40 -5.80 -3.46
C ARG A 154 16.55 -5.68 -4.44
N ASN A 155 17.43 -6.69 -4.46
CA ASN A 155 18.61 -6.74 -5.33
C ASN A 155 19.47 -5.46 -5.24
N GLY A 156 19.73 -4.98 -4.02
CA GLY A 156 20.50 -3.75 -3.79
C GLY A 156 19.77 -2.44 -4.11
N THR A 157 18.54 -2.50 -4.63
CA THR A 157 17.72 -1.32 -4.96
C THR A 157 16.63 -1.10 -3.92
N ASN A 158 16.52 0.11 -3.38
CA ASN A 158 15.39 0.50 -2.53
C ASN A 158 14.20 0.89 -3.39
N ARG A 159 13.02 0.40 -3.04
CA ARG A 159 11.77 0.65 -3.76
C ARG A 159 10.73 1.16 -2.80
N LEU A 160 10.02 2.22 -3.19
CA LEU A 160 8.87 2.70 -2.43
C LEU A 160 7.85 1.55 -2.30
N PHE A 161 7.53 1.22 -1.05
CA PHE A 161 6.57 0.18 -0.71
C PHE A 161 5.21 0.81 -0.40
N ARG A 162 5.18 1.66 0.63
CA ARG A 162 3.95 2.21 1.19
C ARG A 162 4.12 3.70 1.50
N ILE A 163 3.03 4.44 1.30
CA ILE A 163 2.89 5.85 1.68
C ILE A 163 1.88 5.91 2.82
N TYR A 164 2.22 6.60 3.90
CA TYR A 164 1.42 6.72 5.10
C TYR A 164 0.89 8.15 5.19
N PHE A 165 -0.43 8.27 5.27
CA PHE A 165 -1.13 9.51 5.58
C PHE A 165 -1.61 9.47 7.03
N CYS A 166 -1.35 10.55 7.77
CA CYS A 166 -1.62 10.61 9.20
C CYS A 166 -2.94 11.32 9.49
N PHE A 167 -3.82 10.64 10.23
CA PHE A 167 -5.11 11.14 10.65
C PHE A 167 -5.17 11.18 12.17
N ASP A 168 -5.72 12.25 12.73
CA ASP A 168 -5.99 12.29 14.17
C ASP A 168 -7.21 11.41 14.51
N LYS A 169 -7.56 11.31 15.79
CA LYS A 169 -8.74 10.52 16.22
C LYS A 169 -10.06 11.06 15.70
N SER A 170 -10.10 12.36 15.38
CA SER A 170 -11.24 13.04 14.76
C SER A 170 -11.26 12.86 13.24
N LYS A 171 -10.33 12.05 12.69
CA LYS A 171 -10.19 11.73 11.26
C LYS A 171 -9.80 12.94 10.41
N PHE A 172 -9.12 13.93 10.99
CA PHE A 172 -8.51 15.02 10.23
C PHE A 172 -7.11 14.65 9.77
N LEU A 173 -6.85 14.84 8.47
CA LEU A 173 -5.55 14.64 7.86
C LEU A 173 -4.57 15.71 8.35
N TYR A 174 -3.38 15.30 8.78
CA TYR A 174 -2.31 16.20 9.23
C TYR A 174 -0.92 15.68 8.81
N ASN A 175 0.08 16.55 8.92
CA ASN A 175 1.47 16.20 8.62
C ASN A 175 1.99 15.17 9.62
N CYS A 176 2.54 14.06 9.13
CA CYS A 176 3.07 13.00 9.99
C CYS A 176 4.24 13.51 10.85
N SER A 177 4.07 13.65 12.17
CA SER A 177 5.09 14.19 13.07
C SER A 177 6.38 13.36 13.16
N ASP A 178 6.30 12.05 12.93
CA ASP A 178 7.45 11.13 12.92
C ASP A 178 8.32 11.29 11.67
N SER A 179 7.85 12.06 10.68
CA SER A 179 8.54 12.32 9.42
C SER A 179 9.49 13.53 9.47
N LYS A 180 9.83 14.03 10.67
CA LYS A 180 10.77 15.14 10.85
C LYS A 180 11.93 14.97 9.88
N LEU A 181 12.12 15.99 9.04
CA LEU A 181 13.10 16.11 7.96
C LEU A 181 14.54 16.11 8.50
N THR A 182 14.92 15.11 9.30
CA THR A 182 16.30 14.94 9.72
C THR A 182 17.03 14.16 8.63
N PRO A 183 18.19 14.63 8.16
CA PRO A 183 19.02 13.93 7.19
C PRO A 183 19.39 12.49 7.57
N ASN A 184 19.17 12.08 8.83
CA ASN A 184 19.72 10.87 9.43
C ASN A 184 18.69 9.77 9.75
N ASN A 185 17.40 9.92 9.41
CA ASN A 185 16.40 8.85 9.55
C ASN A 185 15.90 8.33 8.19
N ILE A 186 16.82 8.12 7.25
CA ILE A 186 16.52 7.53 5.93
C ILE A 186 16.18 6.05 6.10
N LYS A 187 14.95 5.64 5.77
CA LYS A 187 14.66 4.25 5.38
C LYS A 187 14.18 4.14 3.94
N CYS A 188 15.05 4.59 3.05
CA CYS A 188 15.33 3.98 1.75
C CYS A 188 16.87 3.86 1.66
N GLY A 189 17.41 2.88 2.39
CA GLY A 189 18.84 2.64 2.69
C GLY A 189 18.98 1.43 3.63
N PRO A 190 20.10 0.68 3.64
CA PRO A 190 20.08 -0.76 3.76
C PRO A 190 19.68 -1.27 5.16
N LEU A 191 18.72 -2.19 5.19
CA LEU A 191 18.86 -3.43 5.95
C LEU A 191 18.51 -4.60 5.01
N ALA A 192 19.36 -5.63 5.11
CA ALA A 192 19.61 -6.67 4.13
C ALA A 192 18.58 -7.82 4.16
N PRO A 193 18.87 -8.99 3.55
CA PRO A 193 18.22 -9.47 2.35
C PRO A 193 17.14 -10.54 2.63
N LEU A 194 16.33 -10.80 1.60
CA LEU A 194 15.41 -11.93 1.43
C LEU A 194 14.13 -11.87 2.28
N PHE A 195 13.07 -11.32 1.70
CA PHE A 195 11.70 -11.66 2.13
C PHE A 195 10.93 -12.22 0.94
N ASN A 196 10.76 -13.54 0.94
CA ASN A 196 9.75 -14.21 0.12
C ASN A 196 8.36 -13.68 0.52
N CYS A 197 7.44 -13.58 -0.44
CA CYS A 197 6.04 -13.13 -0.26
C CYS A 197 5.22 -13.88 0.81
N TRP A 198 5.81 -14.87 1.48
CA TRP A 198 5.20 -15.65 2.54
C TRP A 198 5.48 -15.13 3.96
N TYR A 199 6.47 -14.23 4.13
CA TYR A 199 6.99 -13.82 5.44
C TYR A 199 6.63 -12.38 5.84
N LEU A 200 5.40 -11.92 5.55
CA LEU A 200 4.86 -10.65 6.05
C LEU A 200 4.51 -10.67 7.57
N LEU A 201 4.93 -11.70 8.31
CA LEU A 201 4.50 -11.93 9.70
C LEU A 201 5.57 -11.67 10.78
N ILE A 202 6.79 -11.29 10.44
CA ILE A 202 7.81 -11.03 11.47
C ILE A 202 8.50 -9.70 11.20
N MET A 203 7.92 -8.63 11.73
CA MET A 203 8.65 -7.40 12.02
C MET A 203 8.83 -7.31 13.54
N ASN A 204 10.07 -7.11 13.95
CA ASN A 204 10.51 -7.03 15.34
C ASN A 204 9.87 -5.83 16.07
N ASN A 205 9.60 -6.04 17.36
CA ASN A 205 8.91 -5.15 18.31
C ASN A 205 7.41 -4.90 18.06
N VAL A 206 6.65 -5.98 17.79
CA VAL A 206 5.20 -5.97 18.00
C VAL A 206 4.93 -5.89 19.50
N SER A 207 4.23 -4.84 19.94
CA SER A 207 3.67 -4.84 21.28
C SER A 207 2.46 -5.77 21.26
N VAL A 208 2.64 -7.03 21.62
CA VAL A 208 1.53 -7.99 21.73
C VAL A 208 0.66 -7.57 22.91
N THR A 209 -0.61 -7.27 22.65
CA THR A 209 -1.51 -6.67 23.63
C THR A 209 -2.25 -7.70 24.46
N GLU A 210 -1.56 -8.78 24.86
CA GLU A 210 -2.18 -9.88 25.58
C GLU A 210 -2.77 -9.38 26.90
N GLY A 211 -4.09 -9.45 27.02
CA GLY A 211 -4.79 -9.12 28.26
C GLY A 211 -4.90 -7.63 28.63
N LYS A 212 -4.54 -6.69 27.76
CA LYS A 212 -4.50 -5.23 28.06
C LYS A 212 -5.47 -4.41 27.22
N THR A 213 -6.02 -3.34 27.82
CA THR A 213 -6.64 -2.24 27.08
C THR A 213 -5.58 -1.47 26.33
N VAL A 214 -5.78 -1.26 25.04
CA VAL A 214 -4.78 -0.67 24.15
C VAL A 214 -5.25 0.73 23.76
N ALA A 215 -4.38 1.71 23.89
CA ALA A 215 -4.63 3.06 23.40
C ALA A 215 -3.82 3.31 22.13
N TYR A 216 -4.35 4.12 21.24
CA TYR A 216 -3.64 4.68 20.10
C TYR A 216 -3.73 6.21 20.17
N ASP A 217 -2.83 6.90 19.47
CA ASP A 217 -2.76 8.36 19.44
C ASP A 217 -3.25 8.91 18.10
N CYS A 218 -2.95 8.21 17.00
CA CYS A 218 -3.29 8.58 15.64
C CYS A 218 -3.60 7.36 14.77
N LEU A 219 -4.05 7.62 13.55
CA LEU A 219 -4.38 6.64 12.54
C LEU A 219 -3.47 6.83 11.33
N TYR A 220 -2.87 5.76 10.86
CA TYR A 220 -2.17 5.75 9.58
C TYR A 220 -3.07 5.11 8.52
N LEU A 221 -3.51 5.91 7.54
CA LEU A 221 -4.01 5.37 6.29
C LEU A 221 -2.79 4.97 5.44
N VAL A 222 -2.62 3.68 5.25
CA VAL A 222 -1.46 3.10 4.56
C VAL A 222 -1.85 2.77 3.15
N VAL A 223 -1.24 3.48 2.19
CA VAL A 223 -1.44 3.29 0.75
C VAL A 223 -0.30 2.44 0.20
N GLN A 224 -0.65 1.42 -0.58
CA GLN A 224 0.27 0.60 -1.33
C GLN A 224 0.71 1.32 -2.61
N TRP A 225 2.02 1.51 -2.80
CA TRP A 225 2.53 2.05 -4.06
C TRP A 225 2.46 1.02 -5.20
N PRO A 226 1.89 1.35 -6.37
CA PRO A 226 1.88 0.46 -7.53
C PRO A 226 3.27 -0.01 -7.95
N MET A 227 3.41 -1.30 -8.30
CA MET A 227 4.70 -1.98 -8.63
C MET A 227 5.73 -2.09 -7.51
N SER A 228 5.33 -1.87 -6.26
CA SER A 228 6.06 -2.39 -5.11
C SER A 228 6.01 -3.94 -5.05
N PHE A 229 5.20 -4.56 -5.89
CA PHE A 229 5.05 -6.00 -6.03
C PHE A 229 6.37 -6.68 -6.41
N CYS A 230 6.66 -7.78 -5.73
CA CYS A 230 7.63 -8.77 -6.18
C CYS A 230 7.42 -9.08 -7.67
N ASN A 231 8.52 -9.32 -8.41
CA ASN A 231 8.41 -9.83 -9.78
C ASN A 231 7.59 -11.10 -9.69
N ILE A 232 6.37 -11.04 -10.20
CA ILE A 232 5.80 -12.17 -10.89
C ILE A 232 6.19 -11.96 -12.35
N SER A 233 7.46 -12.24 -12.64
CA SER A 233 7.84 -12.59 -14.01
C SER A 233 7.63 -14.09 -14.13
N PRO A 234 7.07 -14.53 -15.25
CA PRO A 234 7.84 -15.40 -16.10
C PRO A 234 8.20 -14.59 -17.34
N LEU A 235 9.49 -14.25 -17.45
CA LEU A 235 10.18 -13.92 -18.71
C LEU A 235 9.72 -12.65 -19.46
N ALA A 236 10.59 -11.65 -19.48
CA ALA A 236 10.64 -10.65 -20.55
C ALA A 236 12.11 -10.50 -21.01
N PRO A 237 12.35 -10.13 -22.27
CA PRO A 237 13.27 -10.80 -23.18
C PRO A 237 14.73 -10.39 -22.96
N LEU A 238 15.62 -11.37 -22.86
CA LEU A 238 16.98 -11.19 -23.36
C LEU A 238 16.86 -11.05 -24.88
N PHE A 239 17.69 -10.16 -25.45
CA PHE A 239 17.75 -9.75 -26.86
C PHE A 239 16.89 -8.54 -27.22
N ASN A 240 17.29 -7.38 -26.73
CA ASN A 240 17.57 -6.28 -27.64
C ASN A 240 18.82 -5.53 -27.21
N LEU A 241 19.60 -5.14 -28.21
CA LEU A 241 20.93 -4.50 -28.19
C LEU A 241 22.15 -5.42 -28.06
N LEU A 242 22.40 -6.17 -29.14
CA LEU A 242 23.73 -6.15 -29.74
C LEU A 242 23.59 -5.82 -31.23
N VAL A 243 24.05 -4.60 -31.56
CA VAL A 243 24.60 -4.20 -32.85
C VAL A 243 23.61 -3.97 -34.00
N SER A 244 22.94 -2.82 -33.96
CA SER A 244 22.84 -1.99 -35.17
C SER A 244 24.25 -1.48 -35.49
N LEU A 245 25.02 -2.20 -36.33
CA LEU A 245 26.24 -1.77 -37.05
C LEU A 245 27.14 -2.96 -37.45
N VAL A 246 26.68 -3.81 -38.37
CA VAL A 246 27.52 -4.45 -39.41
C VAL A 246 26.56 -4.64 -40.59
N VAL A 247 26.49 -3.66 -41.51
CA VAL A 247 27.10 -3.76 -42.85
C VAL A 247 26.49 -4.97 -43.59
N LEU A 248 25.51 -4.75 -44.47
CA LEU A 248 25.72 -4.68 -45.93
C LEU A 248 26.61 -5.82 -46.45
N PHE A 249 26.17 -6.49 -47.52
CA PHE A 249 26.73 -7.71 -48.13
C PHE A 249 26.24 -9.00 -47.44
N SER A 250 25.56 -9.94 -48.10
CA SER A 250 25.69 -10.32 -49.50
C SER A 250 24.39 -10.97 -49.99
N TYR A 251 23.96 -10.53 -51.18
CA TYR A 251 23.42 -11.45 -52.18
C TYR A 251 24.45 -12.57 -52.41
N PHE A 252 24.04 -13.82 -52.25
CA PHE A 252 24.34 -15.04 -53.02
C PHE A 252 23.99 -16.26 -52.17
#